data_AF-A0A954PN43-F1
#
_entry.id   AF-A0A954PN43-F1
#
_cell.length_a   1.000
_cell.length_b   1.000
_cell.length_c   1.000
_cell.angle_alpha   90.00
_cell.angle_beta   90.00
_cell.angle_gamma   90.00
#
_symmetry.space_group_name_H-M   'P 1'
#
loop_
_entity.id
_entity.type
_entity.pdbx_description
1 polymer ?
#
loop_
_entity_poly.entity_id
_entity_poly.type
_entity_poly.pdbx_seq_one_letter_code
_entity_poly.pdbx_strand_id
1 'polypeptide(L)'
;MTSAARWLLAIALLGLGSGVWFGQMGLALLSLASFIWVLVEWLRFQACIHFQLPGLRLERLVNGRPDSTGTLWAGRRVRIEVRLHSRRPLNPILHLYDLVPEILEVLPERAAVGPSGEPAARSAGEGTRPSPARRVADPKRHWGTRLRAWLPAAVAAAPSGVAGEPSPNCRALTSRSQPQGFAYIVSGRAAGRVTLPGVRVTVRDSMGFFAVHRFIGLSQTFRILPDYLQAAELRPTIKRQNSLPQHGIHRLKRAGMGAELLELREYVAGDPPKAIAWKVSARRDTLMTRQYESEVPVRVQLFIDGSLSTRMGGYGLRLLDQINRVAASVAQAAISVGDPIRGTLVEDGRLQRLPLLSGDQGFLRFLQALADFSQRPPPRAEFPTDAMVRTAMSLCHERYPELLDDGYQRIPFSFYRRTRERYRLAGVLAEVYQLSPRQQAECYYDNRQWAHYLQRLLYDAGMPWMAPLFSVVPDPLAAGGLSTQRLVEAIGRAMAHARDNEVLVILADLQSCAANLQQWVPVVKLALAKHHRVAFVCPTTTF
;
A
#
# COMPACT_ATOMS: atom_id res chain seq x y z
N MET A 1 -29.91 10.78 -13.48
CA MET A 1 -29.93 12.04 -14.25
C MET A 1 -28.85 12.97 -13.71
N THR A 2 -28.09 13.63 -14.58
CA THR A 2 -27.10 14.64 -14.16
C THR A 2 -27.78 15.94 -13.71
N SER A 3 -27.03 16.86 -13.09
CA SER A 3 -27.55 18.19 -12.73
C SER A 3 -28.00 18.98 -13.97
N ALA A 4 -27.27 18.88 -15.08
CA ALA A 4 -27.62 19.54 -16.33
C ALA A 4 -28.98 19.10 -16.87
N ALA A 5 -29.25 17.79 -16.88
CA ALA A 5 -30.55 17.26 -17.31
C ALA A 5 -31.69 17.73 -16.41
N ARG A 6 -31.47 17.78 -15.08
CA ARG A 6 -32.49 18.27 -14.13
C ARG A 6 -32.81 19.75 -14.34
N TRP A 7 -31.80 20.59 -14.55
CA TRP A 7 -32.01 22.01 -14.84
C TRP A 7 -32.70 22.24 -16.18
N LEU A 8 -32.29 21.51 -17.23
CA LEU A 8 -32.91 21.63 -18.54
C LEU A 8 -34.38 21.19 -18.49
N LEU A 9 -34.70 20.14 -17.75
CA LEU A 9 -36.07 19.68 -17.57
C LEU A 9 -36.90 20.65 -16.71
N ALA A 10 -36.32 21.25 -15.67
CA ALA A 10 -36.97 22.29 -14.87
C ALA A 10 -37.26 23.56 -15.69
N ILE A 11 -36.30 24.01 -16.50
CA ILE A 11 -36.47 25.17 -17.40
C ILE A 11 -37.54 24.85 -18.47
N ALA A 12 -37.50 23.66 -19.05
CA ALA A 12 -38.51 23.22 -20.02
C ALA A 12 -39.91 23.22 -19.40
N LEU A 13 -40.09 22.67 -18.19
CA LEU A 13 -41.37 22.66 -17.48
C LEU A 13 -41.87 24.07 -17.14
N LEU A 14 -40.98 24.94 -16.63
CA LEU A 14 -41.33 26.33 -16.33
C LEU A 14 -41.71 27.12 -17.59
N GLY A 15 -40.95 26.95 -18.68
CA GLY A 15 -41.25 27.60 -19.96
C GLY A 15 -42.52 27.07 -20.62
N LEU A 16 -42.84 25.79 -20.42
CA LEU A 16 -44.10 25.21 -20.88
C LEU A 16 -45.28 25.81 -20.12
N GLY A 17 -45.18 25.89 -18.78
CA GLY A 17 -46.21 26.50 -17.93
C GLY A 17 -46.42 27.98 -18.22
N SER A 18 -45.34 28.76 -18.34
CA SER A 18 -45.43 30.19 -18.65
C SER A 18 -45.90 30.45 -20.09
N GLY A 19 -45.46 29.66 -21.05
CA GLY A 19 -45.90 29.76 -22.45
C GLY A 19 -47.41 29.54 -22.61
N VAL A 20 -47.98 28.57 -21.89
CA VAL A 20 -49.43 28.33 -21.85
C VAL A 20 -50.16 29.44 -21.11
N TRP A 21 -49.64 29.87 -19.95
CA TRP A 21 -50.27 30.90 -19.11
C TRP A 21 -50.33 32.28 -19.79
N PHE A 22 -49.27 32.68 -20.48
CA PHE A 22 -49.17 33.99 -21.15
C PHE A 22 -49.58 33.95 -22.63
N GLY A 23 -50.11 32.82 -23.13
CA GLY A 23 -50.51 32.67 -24.53
C GLY A 23 -49.37 32.73 -25.56
N GLN A 24 -48.12 32.54 -25.12
CA GLN A 24 -46.95 32.53 -26.00
C GLN A 24 -46.68 31.13 -26.56
N MET A 25 -47.33 30.83 -27.69
CA MET A 25 -47.24 29.52 -28.35
C MET A 25 -45.81 29.10 -28.72
N GLY A 26 -44.96 30.06 -29.12
CA GLY A 26 -43.55 29.79 -29.46
C GLY A 26 -42.73 29.26 -28.29
N LEU A 27 -42.91 29.83 -27.08
CA LEU A 27 -42.21 29.39 -25.87
C LEU A 27 -42.68 28.00 -25.45
N ALA A 28 -43.99 27.74 -25.49
CA ALA A 28 -44.56 26.44 -25.16
C ALA A 28 -44.05 25.33 -26.09
N LEU A 29 -44.00 25.58 -27.41
CA LEU A 29 -43.50 24.62 -28.40
C LEU A 29 -42.00 24.32 -28.21
N LEU A 30 -41.17 25.34 -27.96
CA LEU A 30 -39.73 25.15 -27.74
C LEU A 30 -39.44 24.37 -26.45
N SER A 31 -40.20 24.67 -25.38
CA SER A 31 -40.15 23.92 -24.13
C SER A 31 -40.60 22.47 -24.30
N LEU A 32 -41.69 22.23 -25.04
CA LEU A 32 -42.17 20.88 -25.33
C LEU A 32 -41.15 20.08 -26.15
N ALA A 33 -40.57 20.69 -27.19
CA ALA A 33 -39.51 20.07 -27.98
C ALA A 33 -38.28 19.70 -27.14
N SER A 34 -37.87 20.58 -26.23
CA SER A 34 -36.76 20.32 -25.30
C SER A 34 -37.07 19.16 -24.34
N PHE A 35 -38.31 19.09 -23.84
CA PHE A 35 -38.77 17.99 -22.98
C PHE A 35 -38.80 16.65 -23.72
N ILE A 36 -39.40 16.62 -24.92
CA ILE A 36 -39.44 15.42 -25.78
C ILE A 36 -38.03 14.97 -26.11
N TRP A 37 -37.12 15.89 -26.42
CA TRP A 37 -35.73 15.57 -26.72
C TRP A 37 -35.02 14.88 -25.55
N VAL A 38 -35.14 15.41 -24.32
CA VAL A 38 -34.58 14.76 -23.12
C VAL A 38 -35.19 13.38 -22.88
N LEU A 39 -36.49 13.23 -23.12
CA LEU A 39 -37.20 11.95 -22.97
C LEU A 39 -36.70 10.90 -23.99
N VAL A 40 -36.52 11.29 -25.24
CA VAL A 40 -35.94 10.41 -26.28
C VAL A 40 -34.52 10.01 -25.91
N GLU A 41 -33.72 10.95 -25.42
CA GLU A 41 -32.34 10.68 -25.02
C GLU A 41 -32.28 9.76 -23.77
N TRP A 42 -33.23 9.92 -22.85
CA TRP A 42 -33.41 9.00 -21.72
C TRP A 42 -33.79 7.60 -22.19
N LEU A 43 -34.75 7.45 -23.10
CA LEU A 43 -35.16 6.15 -23.64
C LEU A 43 -33.99 5.45 -24.36
N ARG A 44 -33.23 6.21 -25.16
CA ARG A 44 -32.02 5.71 -25.84
C ARG A 44 -30.97 5.23 -24.84
N PHE A 45 -30.78 5.99 -23.75
CA PHE A 45 -29.87 5.63 -22.66
C PHE A 45 -30.33 4.37 -21.92
N GLN A 46 -31.62 4.24 -21.61
CA GLN A 46 -32.19 3.04 -20.96
C GLN A 46 -32.07 1.80 -21.85
N ALA A 47 -32.39 1.91 -23.14
CA ALA A 47 -32.22 0.82 -24.09
C ALA A 47 -30.75 0.38 -24.14
N CYS A 48 -29.80 1.32 -24.16
CA CYS A 48 -28.38 0.97 -24.08
C CYS A 48 -28.03 0.22 -22.79
N ILE A 49 -28.47 0.72 -21.64
CA ILE A 49 -28.20 0.07 -20.34
C ILE A 49 -28.74 -1.37 -20.36
N HIS A 50 -29.97 -1.55 -20.82
CA HIS A 50 -30.62 -2.85 -20.82
C HIS A 50 -29.96 -3.84 -21.78
N PHE A 51 -29.52 -3.39 -22.95
CA PHE A 51 -29.07 -4.25 -24.03
C PHE A 51 -27.55 -4.37 -24.19
N GLN A 52 -26.76 -3.40 -23.72
CA GLN A 52 -25.29 -3.39 -23.88
C GLN A 52 -24.56 -3.80 -22.60
N LEU A 53 -24.96 -3.32 -21.43
CA LEU A 53 -24.26 -3.59 -20.16
C LEU A 53 -24.17 -5.09 -19.78
N PRO A 54 -25.18 -5.94 -20.04
CA PRO A 54 -25.08 -7.38 -19.74
C PRO A 54 -24.02 -8.10 -20.58
N GLY A 55 -23.65 -7.54 -21.74
CA GLY A 55 -22.68 -8.14 -22.66
C GLY A 55 -21.23 -7.69 -22.46
N LEU A 56 -20.96 -6.74 -21.55
CA LEU A 56 -19.61 -6.25 -21.28
C LEU A 56 -18.87 -7.22 -20.37
N ARG A 57 -17.70 -7.66 -20.82
CA ARG A 57 -16.76 -8.44 -20.01
C ARG A 57 -15.45 -7.69 -19.93
N LEU A 58 -14.95 -7.50 -18.72
CA LEU A 58 -13.63 -6.93 -18.49
C LEU A 58 -12.69 -8.04 -18.03
N GLU A 59 -11.45 -7.95 -18.46
CA GLU A 59 -10.35 -8.79 -18.00
C GLU A 59 -9.21 -7.87 -17.55
N ARG A 60 -8.58 -8.19 -16.42
CA ARG A 60 -7.40 -7.47 -15.94
C ARG A 60 -6.20 -8.41 -15.90
N LEU A 61 -5.14 -8.01 -16.59
CA LEU A 61 -3.88 -8.72 -16.66
C LEU A 61 -2.82 -7.97 -15.85
N VAL A 62 -2.17 -8.66 -14.93
CA VAL A 62 -1.05 -8.14 -14.13
C VAL A 62 0.21 -8.83 -14.61
N ASN A 63 1.16 -8.07 -15.16
CA ASN A 63 2.33 -8.60 -15.88
C ASN A 63 1.95 -9.64 -16.96
N GLY A 64 0.85 -9.39 -17.67
CA GLY A 64 0.37 -10.27 -18.75
C GLY A 64 -0.35 -11.54 -18.27
N ARG A 65 -0.54 -11.72 -16.96
CA ARG A 65 -1.25 -12.88 -16.40
C ARG A 65 -2.61 -12.48 -15.81
N PRO A 66 -3.68 -13.26 -16.03
CA PRO A 66 -5.00 -13.03 -15.43
C PRO A 66 -5.12 -13.55 -13.98
N ASP A 67 -4.02 -14.08 -13.42
CA ASP A 67 -3.99 -14.74 -12.13
C ASP A 67 -4.66 -13.90 -11.03
N SER A 68 -5.54 -14.55 -10.26
CA SER A 68 -6.23 -13.93 -9.13
C SER A 68 -5.32 -13.73 -7.93
N THR A 69 -4.20 -14.45 -7.87
CA THR A 69 -3.23 -14.38 -6.78
C THR A 69 -1.80 -14.37 -7.29
N GLY A 70 -0.90 -13.72 -6.55
CA GLY A 70 0.49 -13.66 -6.93
C GLY A 70 1.35 -12.86 -5.98
N THR A 71 2.61 -12.66 -6.37
CA THR A 71 3.59 -11.90 -5.58
C THR A 71 4.13 -10.74 -6.42
N LEU A 72 4.16 -9.56 -5.82
CA LEU A 72 4.77 -8.33 -6.33
C LEU A 72 5.90 -7.91 -5.38
N TRP A 73 6.70 -6.94 -5.81
CA TRP A 73 7.77 -6.37 -5.02
C TRP A 73 7.53 -4.87 -4.84
N ALA A 74 7.73 -4.36 -3.63
CA ALA A 74 7.75 -2.93 -3.42
C ALA A 74 8.89 -2.29 -4.24
N GLY A 75 8.69 -1.06 -4.71
CA GLY A 75 9.62 -0.34 -5.58
C GLY A 75 9.69 -0.83 -7.03
N ARG A 76 9.26 -2.07 -7.33
CA ARG A 76 9.28 -2.61 -8.70
C ARG A 76 8.04 -2.22 -9.48
N ARG A 77 8.27 -1.86 -10.74
CA ARG A 77 7.23 -1.47 -11.70
C ARG A 77 6.56 -2.71 -12.30
N VAL A 78 5.23 -2.69 -12.33
CA VAL A 78 4.36 -3.78 -12.77
C VAL A 78 3.37 -3.22 -13.78
N ARG A 79 3.23 -3.87 -14.94
CA ARG A 79 2.28 -3.45 -15.96
C ARG A 79 0.91 -4.03 -15.67
N ILE A 80 -0.11 -3.19 -15.58
CA ILE A 80 -1.51 -3.59 -15.52
C ILE A 80 -2.17 -3.25 -16.85
N GLU A 81 -2.89 -4.22 -17.41
CA GLU A 81 -3.68 -4.05 -18.63
C GLU A 81 -5.13 -4.43 -18.35
N VAL A 82 -6.05 -3.53 -18.67
CA VAL A 82 -7.49 -3.76 -18.59
C VAL A 82 -8.05 -3.87 -20.00
N ARG A 83 -8.57 -5.05 -20.35
CA ARG A 83 -9.17 -5.35 -21.65
C ARG A 83 -10.69 -5.39 -21.53
N LEU A 84 -11.36 -4.70 -22.45
CA LEU A 84 -12.80 -4.72 -22.60
C LEU A 84 -13.18 -5.60 -23.78
N HIS A 85 -14.02 -6.59 -23.51
CA HIS A 85 -14.64 -7.45 -24.49
C HIS A 85 -16.13 -7.09 -24.56
N SER A 86 -16.58 -6.63 -25.72
CA SER A 86 -17.99 -6.35 -25.99
C SER A 86 -18.47 -7.13 -27.19
N ARG A 87 -19.65 -7.75 -27.07
CA ARG A 87 -20.32 -8.45 -28.19
C ARG A 87 -21.02 -7.48 -29.15
N ARG A 88 -21.24 -6.23 -28.74
CA ARG A 88 -21.97 -5.20 -29.49
C ARG A 88 -21.11 -3.94 -29.62
N PRO A 89 -21.31 -3.13 -30.69
CA PRO A 89 -20.61 -1.86 -30.83
C PRO A 89 -20.91 -0.95 -29.63
N LEU A 90 -19.85 -0.34 -29.08
CA LEU A 90 -19.93 0.53 -27.90
C LEU A 90 -20.59 1.86 -28.28
N ASN A 91 -21.84 2.05 -27.91
CA ASN A 91 -22.53 3.32 -28.11
C ASN A 91 -23.45 3.52 -26.90
N PRO A 92 -22.99 4.18 -25.82
CA PRO A 92 -22.33 5.49 -25.84
C PRO A 92 -20.90 5.52 -25.25
N ILE A 93 -20.43 6.68 -24.75
CA ILE A 93 -19.08 6.87 -24.20
C ILE A 93 -18.95 6.09 -22.89
N LEU A 94 -17.99 5.18 -22.85
CA LEU A 94 -17.65 4.39 -21.65
C LEU A 94 -16.41 4.95 -21.00
N HIS A 95 -16.51 5.40 -19.75
CA HIS A 95 -15.33 5.71 -18.95
C HIS A 95 -15.01 4.51 -18.07
N LEU A 96 -13.85 3.90 -18.31
CA LEU A 96 -13.30 2.86 -17.46
C LEU A 96 -12.33 3.48 -16.46
N TYR A 97 -12.49 3.16 -15.19
CA TYR A 97 -11.61 3.58 -14.11
C TYR A 97 -11.24 2.36 -13.27
N ASP A 98 -9.99 1.91 -13.33
CA ASP A 98 -9.53 0.80 -12.48
C ASP A 98 -9.21 1.31 -11.08
N LEU A 99 -9.86 0.72 -10.07
CA LEU A 99 -9.65 1.12 -8.69
C LEU A 99 -8.34 0.49 -8.21
N VAL A 100 -7.37 1.35 -7.88
CA VAL A 100 -6.05 0.94 -7.40
C VAL A 100 -5.89 1.43 -5.96
N PRO A 101 -5.65 0.54 -4.98
CA PRO A 101 -5.43 0.94 -3.59
C PRO A 101 -4.18 1.80 -3.41
N GLU A 102 -4.16 2.64 -2.38
CA GLU A 102 -3.07 3.63 -2.15
C GLU A 102 -1.68 3.02 -1.90
N ILE A 103 -1.63 1.74 -1.50
CA ILE A 103 -0.37 0.97 -1.38
C ILE A 103 0.34 0.82 -2.73
N LEU A 104 -0.37 0.98 -3.85
CA LEU A 104 0.17 1.00 -5.19
C LEU A 104 0.18 2.44 -5.72
N GLU A 105 1.33 2.87 -6.22
CA GLU A 105 1.48 4.11 -6.95
C GLU A 105 1.16 3.89 -8.42
N VAL A 106 0.24 4.69 -8.98
CA VAL A 106 -0.08 4.67 -10.41
C VAL A 106 0.88 5.60 -11.14
N LEU A 107 1.58 5.05 -12.13
CA LEU A 107 2.54 5.75 -12.98
C LEU A 107 2.06 5.76 -14.44
N PRO A 108 2.30 6.85 -15.20
CA PRO A 108 1.98 6.90 -16.62
C PRO A 108 2.83 5.90 -17.41
N GLU A 109 2.26 5.30 -18.46
CA GLU A 109 2.95 4.29 -19.29
C GLU A 109 4.25 4.83 -19.92
N ARG A 110 4.29 6.13 -20.25
CA ARG A 110 5.48 6.81 -20.79
C ARG A 110 6.66 6.91 -19.81
N ALA A 111 6.44 6.65 -18.51
CA ALA A 111 7.53 6.56 -17.54
C ALA A 111 8.32 5.24 -17.64
N ALA A 112 7.91 4.31 -18.52
CA ALA A 112 8.67 3.11 -18.84
C ALA A 112 9.94 3.46 -19.64
N VAL A 113 11.10 3.40 -19.01
CA VAL A 113 12.39 3.34 -19.69
C VAL A 113 13.18 2.17 -19.11
N GLY A 114 13.64 1.29 -20.00
CA GLY A 114 14.79 0.39 -19.82
C GLY A 114 14.51 -1.03 -19.27
N PRO A 115 14.96 -2.11 -19.96
CA PRO A 115 14.97 -3.47 -19.43
C PRO A 115 16.00 -3.71 -18.31
N SER A 116 16.71 -2.67 -17.84
CA SER A 116 17.87 -2.78 -16.94
C SER A 116 17.62 -2.29 -15.49
N GLY A 117 16.39 -1.95 -15.09
CA GLY A 117 16.06 -1.81 -13.66
C GLY A 117 16.86 -0.77 -12.86
N GLU A 118 17.56 0.17 -13.49
CA GLU A 118 18.27 1.25 -12.79
C GLU A 118 17.38 2.49 -12.65
N PRO A 119 17.37 3.15 -11.47
CA PRO A 119 16.75 4.46 -11.34
C PRO A 119 17.59 5.48 -12.12
N ALA A 120 16.95 6.25 -13.01
CA ALA A 120 17.56 7.45 -13.56
C ALA A 120 18.01 8.33 -12.39
N ALA A 121 19.33 8.49 -12.26
CA ALA A 121 19.96 9.39 -11.30
C ALA A 121 19.28 10.75 -11.38
N ARG A 122 18.83 11.26 -10.22
CA ARG A 122 18.53 12.68 -10.05
C ARG A 122 19.87 13.41 -10.23
N SER A 123 20.15 13.88 -11.44
CA SER A 123 21.10 14.97 -11.61
C SER A 123 20.49 16.21 -10.98
N ALA A 124 20.94 16.53 -9.77
CA ALA A 124 20.80 17.86 -9.20
C ALA A 124 21.45 18.84 -10.19
N GLY A 125 20.61 19.58 -10.90
CA GLY A 125 21.00 20.68 -11.77
C GLY A 125 20.44 21.97 -11.19
N GLU A 126 21.36 22.78 -10.66
CA GLU A 126 21.34 24.23 -10.49
C GLU A 126 20.01 24.98 -10.68
N GLY A 127 19.65 25.75 -9.66
CA GLY A 127 18.50 26.64 -9.65
C GLY A 127 18.46 27.62 -10.82
N THR A 128 17.30 27.66 -11.47
CA THR A 128 16.85 28.83 -12.23
C THR A 128 15.59 29.37 -11.58
N ARG A 129 15.72 30.58 -11.01
CA ARG A 129 14.65 31.37 -10.40
C ARG A 129 13.48 31.56 -11.40
N PRO A 130 12.22 31.55 -10.97
CA PRO A 130 11.11 31.96 -11.83
C PRO A 130 11.16 33.48 -12.06
N SER A 131 11.32 33.88 -13.32
CA SER A 131 11.14 35.27 -13.77
C SER A 131 9.63 35.59 -13.87
N PRO A 132 9.17 36.80 -13.52
CA PRO A 132 7.76 37.07 -13.31
C PRO A 132 6.96 37.11 -14.63
N ALA A 133 5.72 36.63 -14.53
CA ALA A 133 4.74 36.59 -15.61
C ALA A 133 4.53 37.98 -16.24
N ARG A 134 4.90 38.11 -17.51
CA ARG A 134 4.55 39.24 -18.38
C ARG A 134 3.09 39.07 -18.81
N ARG A 135 2.19 39.88 -18.25
CA ARG A 135 0.85 40.12 -18.82
C ARG A 135 1.04 40.82 -20.16
N VAL A 136 0.65 40.15 -21.24
CA VAL A 136 0.35 40.78 -22.51
C VAL A 136 -1.14 40.55 -22.75
N ALA A 137 -1.93 41.60 -22.56
CA ALA A 137 -3.26 41.69 -23.10
C ALA A 137 -3.14 42.11 -24.56
N ASP A 138 -3.84 41.42 -25.46
CA ASP A 138 -4.27 42.03 -26.71
C ASP A 138 -5.64 41.45 -27.13
N PRO A 139 -6.62 42.30 -27.52
CA PRO A 139 -7.99 41.91 -27.79
C PRO A 139 -8.20 41.64 -29.29
N LYS A 140 -9.39 41.10 -29.61
CA LYS A 140 -9.95 40.80 -30.95
C LYS A 140 -9.68 39.37 -31.45
N ARG A 141 -10.51 38.43 -30.97
CA ARG A 141 -10.87 37.23 -31.75
C ARG A 141 -12.37 36.93 -31.67
N HIS A 142 -12.90 36.54 -32.83
CA HIS A 142 -14.28 36.57 -33.29
C HIS A 142 -15.32 35.78 -32.47
N TRP A 143 -16.56 36.29 -32.49
CA TRP A 143 -17.76 35.73 -31.85
C TRP A 143 -18.12 34.31 -32.31
N GLY A 144 -17.74 33.89 -33.53
CA GLY A 144 -18.02 32.55 -34.07
C GLY A 144 -17.27 31.39 -33.40
N THR A 145 -16.12 31.65 -32.76
CA THR A 145 -15.35 30.64 -32.03
C THR A 145 -15.88 30.36 -30.62
N ARG A 146 -16.78 31.20 -30.10
CA ARG A 146 -17.40 30.99 -28.77
C ARG A 146 -18.49 29.91 -28.76
N LEU A 147 -19.17 29.66 -29.88
CA LEU A 147 -20.22 28.64 -29.96
C LEU A 147 -19.67 27.21 -29.98
N ARG A 148 -18.47 26.97 -30.54
CA ARG A 148 -17.77 25.67 -30.39
C ARG A 148 -17.06 25.50 -29.04
N ALA A 149 -16.73 26.59 -28.35
CA ALA A 149 -16.23 26.57 -26.98
C ALA A 149 -17.34 26.42 -25.90
N TRP A 150 -18.62 26.49 -26.31
CA TRP A 150 -19.81 26.27 -25.48
C TRP A 150 -20.31 24.82 -25.48
N LEU A 151 -19.66 23.91 -26.22
CA LEU A 151 -19.79 22.47 -26.03
C LEU A 151 -18.98 22.10 -24.78
N PRO A 152 -19.60 21.65 -23.68
CA PRO A 152 -18.92 21.71 -22.40
C PRO A 152 -17.75 20.72 -22.32
N ALA A 153 -16.57 21.28 -22.09
CA ALA A 153 -15.51 20.68 -21.27
C ALA A 153 -16.02 20.23 -19.87
N ALA A 154 -17.27 20.54 -19.50
CA ALA A 154 -17.97 20.01 -18.33
C ALA A 154 -18.38 18.52 -18.45
N VAL A 155 -18.29 17.91 -19.65
CA VAL A 155 -18.55 16.46 -19.84
C VAL A 155 -17.34 15.59 -19.41
N ALA A 156 -16.19 16.20 -19.09
CA ALA A 156 -14.99 15.51 -18.62
C ALA A 156 -14.81 15.53 -17.09
N ALA A 157 -15.86 15.82 -16.31
CA ALA A 157 -15.81 15.67 -14.86
C ALA A 157 -15.79 14.18 -14.47
N ALA A 158 -14.60 13.58 -14.54
CA ALA A 158 -14.18 12.53 -13.62
C ALA A 158 -14.32 13.05 -12.17
N PRO A 159 -14.44 12.18 -11.15
CA PRO A 159 -14.59 12.65 -9.78
C PRO A 159 -13.46 13.64 -9.44
N SER A 160 -13.90 14.74 -8.84
CA SER A 160 -13.16 15.96 -8.53
C SER A 160 -11.73 15.72 -8.02
N GLY A 161 -10.76 16.24 -8.77
CA GLY A 161 -9.37 16.37 -8.35
C GLY A 161 -8.53 17.02 -9.46
N VAL A 162 -8.51 18.36 -9.49
CA VAL A 162 -7.62 19.21 -10.31
C VAL A 162 -7.88 19.13 -11.83
N ALA A 163 -7.91 20.29 -12.51
CA ALA A 163 -7.90 20.38 -13.97
C ALA A 163 -6.54 19.95 -14.53
N GLY A 164 -6.23 18.66 -14.39
CA GLY A 164 -5.02 17.98 -14.83
C GLY A 164 -5.33 16.89 -15.85
N GLU A 165 -4.28 16.36 -16.48
CA GLU A 165 -4.39 15.21 -17.38
C GLU A 165 -5.20 14.07 -16.73
N PRO A 166 -6.02 13.34 -17.50
CA PRO A 166 -6.77 12.20 -16.97
C PRO A 166 -5.81 11.22 -16.31
N SER A 167 -6.19 10.72 -15.13
CA SER A 167 -5.35 9.79 -14.38
C SER A 167 -4.99 8.56 -15.23
N PRO A 168 -3.76 8.00 -15.12
CA PRO A 168 -3.31 6.93 -16.02
C PRO A 168 -4.15 5.64 -15.94
N ASN A 169 -4.85 5.43 -14.82
CA ASN A 169 -5.78 4.33 -14.59
C ASN A 169 -7.22 4.61 -15.08
N CYS A 170 -7.42 5.65 -15.89
CA CYS A 170 -8.70 6.06 -16.44
C CYS A 170 -8.64 6.18 -17.97
N ARG A 171 -9.63 5.63 -18.68
CA ARG A 171 -9.75 5.86 -20.13
C ARG A 171 -11.21 5.97 -20.57
N ALA A 172 -11.48 6.97 -21.39
CA ALA A 172 -12.72 7.06 -22.16
C ALA A 172 -12.60 6.23 -23.44
N LEU A 173 -13.52 5.29 -23.63
CA LEU A 173 -13.65 4.45 -24.80
C LEU A 173 -14.91 4.83 -25.59
N THR A 174 -14.81 4.74 -26.91
CA THR A 174 -15.91 4.98 -27.86
C THR A 174 -15.97 3.80 -28.84
N SER A 175 -16.99 3.70 -29.68
CA SER A 175 -17.08 2.66 -30.73
C SER A 175 -15.84 2.57 -31.63
N ARG A 176 -15.06 3.65 -31.76
CA ARG A 176 -13.88 3.75 -32.61
C ARG A 176 -12.55 3.56 -31.87
N SER A 177 -12.55 3.45 -30.54
CA SER A 177 -11.30 3.31 -29.78
C SER A 177 -10.71 1.92 -29.96
N GLN A 178 -9.54 1.83 -30.59
CA GLN A 178 -8.65 0.68 -30.55
C GLN A 178 -7.33 1.07 -29.87
N PRO A 179 -6.81 0.26 -28.93
CA PRO A 179 -7.40 -0.96 -28.37
C PRO A 179 -8.64 -0.69 -27.49
N GLN A 180 -9.53 -1.68 -27.37
CA GLN A 180 -10.67 -1.66 -26.44
C GLN A 180 -10.18 -1.92 -25.01
N GLY A 181 -9.41 -0.99 -24.45
CA GLY A 181 -8.76 -1.17 -23.15
C GLY A 181 -7.72 -0.11 -22.87
N PHE A 182 -7.02 -0.24 -21.76
CA PHE A 182 -5.89 0.63 -21.41
C PHE A 182 -4.86 -0.12 -20.59
N ALA A 183 -3.63 0.36 -20.63
CA ALA A 183 -2.53 -0.15 -19.82
C ALA A 183 -1.91 1.00 -19.03
N TYR A 184 -1.43 0.68 -17.84
CA TYR A 184 -0.71 1.61 -16.98
C TYR A 184 0.29 0.84 -16.13
N ILE A 185 1.17 1.57 -15.44
CA ILE A 185 2.19 0.97 -14.59
C ILE A 185 1.82 1.25 -13.15
N VAL A 186 2.04 0.25 -12.29
CA VAL A 186 1.97 0.43 -10.84
C VAL A 186 3.31 0.10 -10.20
N SER A 187 3.59 0.73 -9.07
CA SER A 187 4.71 0.37 -8.19
C SER A 187 4.21 0.18 -6.76
N GLY A 188 4.65 -0.87 -6.08
CA GLY A 188 4.33 -1.06 -4.67
C GLY A 188 5.06 -0.04 -3.79
N ARG A 189 4.33 0.77 -3.03
CA ARG A 189 4.92 1.73 -2.08
C ARG A 189 5.43 1.06 -0.80
N ALA A 190 4.82 -0.06 -0.42
CA ALA A 190 5.07 -0.73 0.85
C ALA A 190 4.86 -2.23 0.75
N ALA A 191 5.44 -2.98 1.69
CA ALA A 191 5.17 -4.41 1.85
C ALA A 191 3.76 -4.64 2.42
N GLY A 192 3.11 -5.72 2.00
CA GLY A 192 1.76 -6.00 2.45
C GLY A 192 0.99 -6.94 1.54
N ARG A 193 -0.33 -6.84 1.59
CA ARG A 193 -1.25 -7.48 0.64
C ARG A 193 -2.10 -6.38 0.05
N VAL A 194 -2.26 -6.44 -1.26
CA VAL A 194 -3.10 -5.54 -2.01
C VAL A 194 -4.17 -6.34 -2.69
N THR A 195 -5.41 -5.86 -2.60
CA THR A 195 -6.51 -6.39 -3.39
C THR A 195 -6.92 -5.32 -4.38
N LEU A 196 -6.74 -5.60 -5.66
CA LEU A 196 -7.27 -4.79 -6.73
C LEU A 196 -8.75 -5.19 -6.91
N PRO A 197 -9.72 -4.35 -6.50
CA PRO A 197 -11.11 -4.76 -6.34
C PRO A 197 -11.83 -4.93 -7.69
N GLY A 198 -11.51 -4.09 -8.68
CA GLY A 198 -12.20 -4.09 -9.97
C GLY A 198 -12.27 -2.71 -10.61
N VAL A 199 -13.07 -2.63 -11.67
CA VAL A 199 -13.14 -1.47 -12.54
C VAL A 199 -14.52 -0.82 -12.42
N ARG A 200 -14.54 0.49 -12.17
CA ARG A 200 -15.75 1.31 -12.26
C ARG A 200 -15.98 1.69 -13.71
N VAL A 201 -17.12 1.28 -14.24
CA VAL A 201 -17.60 1.61 -15.57
C VAL A 201 -18.64 2.71 -15.43
N THR A 202 -18.35 3.88 -15.99
CA THR A 202 -19.33 4.96 -16.10
C THR A 202 -19.82 5.05 -17.53
N VAL A 203 -21.10 4.75 -17.73
CA VAL A 203 -21.77 4.91 -19.01
C VAL A 203 -22.37 6.31 -19.04
N ARG A 204 -22.00 7.13 -20.02
CA ARG A 204 -22.59 8.44 -20.26
C ARG A 204 -23.22 8.49 -21.63
N ASP A 205 -24.37 9.13 -21.76
CA ASP A 205 -24.89 9.50 -23.08
C ASP A 205 -23.97 10.50 -23.79
N SER A 206 -24.19 10.71 -25.08
CA SER A 206 -23.36 11.63 -25.88
C SER A 206 -23.43 13.09 -25.44
N MET A 207 -24.52 13.51 -24.79
CA MET A 207 -24.73 14.88 -24.33
C MET A 207 -24.38 15.07 -22.84
N GLY A 208 -24.18 13.99 -22.09
CA GLY A 208 -23.88 14.03 -20.65
C GLY A 208 -25.09 14.29 -19.75
N PHE A 209 -26.32 14.11 -20.24
CA PHE A 209 -27.55 14.23 -19.46
C PHE A 209 -27.80 13.06 -18.50
N PHE A 210 -27.31 11.88 -18.85
CA PHE A 210 -27.52 10.65 -18.12
C PHE A 210 -26.20 9.93 -17.92
N ALA A 211 -25.93 9.57 -16.67
CA ALA A 211 -24.78 8.78 -16.28
C ALA A 211 -25.26 7.64 -15.37
N VAL A 212 -24.71 6.46 -15.61
CA VAL A 212 -24.85 5.30 -14.72
C VAL A 212 -23.46 4.83 -14.38
N HIS A 213 -23.26 4.54 -13.11
CA HIS A 213 -22.03 3.95 -12.60
C HIS A 213 -22.32 2.48 -12.29
N ARG A 214 -21.47 1.60 -12.82
CA ARG A 214 -21.50 0.18 -12.51
C ARG A 214 -20.12 -0.25 -12.07
N PHE A 215 -20.03 -1.01 -10.98
CA PHE A 215 -18.78 -1.59 -10.54
C PHE A 215 -18.68 -3.03 -11.08
N ILE A 216 -17.61 -3.35 -11.79
CA ILE A 216 -17.34 -4.72 -12.24
C ILE A 216 -16.23 -5.28 -11.34
N GLY A 217 -16.63 -6.20 -10.45
CA GLY A 217 -15.72 -6.88 -9.54
C GLY A 217 -14.75 -7.78 -10.30
N LEU A 218 -13.47 -7.43 -10.26
CA LEU A 218 -12.37 -8.24 -10.77
C LEU A 218 -11.37 -8.40 -9.64
N SER A 219 -11.77 -9.06 -8.55
CA SER A 219 -10.92 -9.09 -7.35
C SER A 219 -9.66 -9.92 -7.61
N GLN A 220 -8.50 -9.29 -7.55
CA GLN A 220 -7.20 -9.98 -7.60
C GLN A 220 -6.35 -9.53 -6.41
N THR A 221 -5.78 -10.49 -5.68
CA THR A 221 -5.10 -10.26 -4.42
C THR A 221 -3.63 -10.66 -4.53
N PHE A 222 -2.73 -9.70 -4.37
CA PHE A 222 -1.29 -9.90 -4.47
C PHE A 222 -0.59 -9.64 -3.13
N ARG A 223 0.44 -10.43 -2.85
CA ARG A 223 1.38 -10.16 -1.75
C ARG A 223 2.51 -9.27 -2.27
N ILE A 224 2.72 -8.11 -1.68
CA ILE A 224 3.84 -7.22 -1.98
C ILE A 224 4.96 -7.52 -0.99
N LEU A 225 6.07 -8.06 -1.47
CA LEU A 225 7.29 -8.26 -0.68
C LEU A 225 8.02 -6.93 -0.47
N PRO A 226 8.71 -6.73 0.66
CA PRO A 226 9.48 -5.51 0.87
C PRO A 226 10.60 -5.39 -0.16
N ASP A 227 10.90 -4.14 -0.51
CA ASP A 227 12.12 -3.80 -1.24
C ASP A 227 13.33 -4.02 -0.33
N TYR A 228 14.50 -4.27 -0.91
CA TYR A 228 15.75 -4.44 -0.17
C TYR A 228 16.93 -4.02 -1.04
N LEU A 229 17.98 -3.54 -0.39
CA LEU A 229 19.24 -3.23 -1.05
C LEU A 229 20.06 -4.51 -1.23
N GLN A 230 20.63 -4.70 -2.41
CA GLN A 230 21.46 -5.87 -2.66
C GLN A 230 22.82 -5.75 -1.96
N ALA A 231 23.41 -6.88 -1.59
CA ALA A 231 24.72 -6.91 -0.92
C ALA A 231 25.83 -6.17 -1.71
N ALA A 232 25.75 -6.17 -3.05
CA ALA A 232 26.67 -5.42 -3.92
C ALA A 232 26.52 -3.90 -3.79
N GLU A 233 25.30 -3.41 -3.56
CA GLU A 233 24.97 -1.99 -3.35
C GLU A 233 25.29 -1.53 -1.92
N LEU A 234 25.32 -2.47 -0.96
CA LEU A 234 25.73 -2.25 0.43
C LEU A 234 27.26 -2.16 0.59
N ARG A 235 28.05 -2.20 -0.50
CA ARG A 235 29.49 -1.96 -0.45
C ARG A 235 29.76 -0.56 0.11
N PRO A 236 30.63 -0.42 1.11
CA PRO A 236 30.67 0.77 1.94
C PRO A 236 31.25 1.97 1.19
N THR A 237 30.40 2.96 0.88
CA THR A 237 30.82 4.37 0.82
C THR A 237 30.81 4.95 2.26
N ILE A 238 31.39 4.21 3.23
CA ILE A 238 31.33 4.56 4.66
C ILE A 238 32.68 5.16 5.08
N LYS A 239 32.69 6.47 5.31
CA LYS A 239 33.73 7.19 6.08
C LYS A 239 33.80 6.59 7.49
N ARG A 240 34.88 5.84 7.76
CA ARG A 240 35.70 5.65 8.98
C ARG A 240 35.15 5.75 10.43
N GLN A 241 33.89 6.08 10.74
CA GLN A 241 33.49 6.32 12.15
C GLN A 241 32.27 5.55 12.70
N ASN A 242 31.47 4.86 11.89
CA ASN A 242 30.38 4.00 12.39
C ASN A 242 30.15 2.79 11.47
N SER A 243 31.23 2.07 11.15
CA SER A 243 31.13 0.84 10.35
C SER A 243 30.63 -0.30 11.23
N LEU A 244 29.46 -0.86 10.91
CA LEU A 244 29.24 -2.29 11.10
C LEU A 244 30.47 -3.01 10.50
N PRO A 245 31.09 -3.96 11.24
CA PRO A 245 32.38 -4.52 10.84
C PRO A 245 32.31 -5.18 9.46
N GLN A 246 33.46 -5.20 8.78
CA GLN A 246 33.61 -5.85 7.48
C GLN A 246 33.15 -7.31 7.52
N HIS A 247 32.50 -7.71 6.42
CA HIS A 247 31.79 -8.96 6.21
C HIS A 247 32.76 -10.12 5.95
N GLY A 248 32.42 -11.31 6.44
CA GLY A 248 33.15 -12.57 6.21
C GLY A 248 33.53 -13.26 7.51
N ILE A 249 33.11 -14.54 7.65
CA ILE A 249 33.46 -15.53 8.69
C ILE A 249 33.87 -14.87 10.01
N HIS A 250 32.90 -14.55 10.86
CA HIS A 250 33.21 -14.04 12.19
C HIS A 250 33.77 -15.18 13.04
N ARG A 251 35.10 -15.18 13.07
CA ARG A 251 35.96 -16.07 13.81
C ARG A 251 35.68 -15.96 15.30
N LEU A 252 35.31 -17.08 15.91
CA LEU A 252 35.45 -17.26 17.34
C LEU A 252 36.87 -17.79 17.56
N LYS A 253 37.67 -17.14 18.41
CA LYS A 253 38.95 -17.67 18.89
C LYS A 253 38.73 -18.90 19.76
N ARG A 254 38.31 -19.99 19.14
CA ARG A 254 38.02 -21.28 19.75
C ARG A 254 38.57 -22.34 18.83
N ALA A 255 39.11 -23.40 19.43
CA ALA A 255 39.60 -24.55 18.68
C ALA A 255 38.48 -25.20 17.86
N GLY A 256 38.74 -25.49 16.59
CA GLY A 256 37.81 -26.15 15.69
C GLY A 256 38.47 -26.67 14.42
N MET A 257 37.65 -26.96 13.41
CA MET A 257 38.07 -27.52 12.11
C MET A 257 38.12 -26.48 10.99
N GLY A 258 38.31 -25.19 11.30
CA GLY A 258 38.43 -24.16 10.27
C GLY A 258 39.73 -24.23 9.49
N ALA A 259 39.91 -23.31 8.54
CA ALA A 259 41.08 -23.29 7.66
C ALA A 259 42.28 -22.55 8.26
N GLU A 260 42.05 -21.62 9.19
CA GLU A 260 43.11 -20.78 9.76
C GLU A 260 43.72 -21.35 11.04
N LEU A 261 45.04 -21.19 11.17
CA LEU A 261 45.79 -21.60 12.36
C LEU A 261 45.45 -20.67 13.53
N LEU A 262 44.82 -21.20 14.57
CA LEU A 262 44.57 -20.49 15.81
C LEU A 262 45.85 -20.38 16.64
N GLU A 263 46.46 -21.53 16.94
CA GLU A 263 47.65 -21.63 17.78
C GLU A 263 48.40 -22.95 17.52
N LEU A 264 49.69 -22.96 17.85
CA LEU A 264 50.50 -24.17 17.96
C LEU A 264 50.58 -24.55 19.43
N ARG A 265 49.97 -25.67 19.80
CA ARG A 265 50.04 -26.21 21.17
C ARG A 265 50.83 -27.51 21.22
N GLU A 266 51.22 -27.90 22.42
CA GLU A 266 51.85 -29.20 22.64
C GLU A 266 50.88 -30.35 22.33
N TYR A 267 51.41 -31.42 21.74
CA TYR A 267 50.64 -32.59 21.34
C TYR A 267 50.14 -33.35 22.58
N VAL A 268 48.85 -33.69 22.57
CA VAL A 268 48.24 -34.54 23.61
C VAL A 268 47.80 -35.84 22.96
N ALA A 269 47.98 -36.96 23.67
CA ALA A 269 47.55 -38.26 23.20
C ALA A 269 46.04 -38.26 22.91
N GLY A 270 45.68 -38.56 21.65
CA GLY A 270 44.31 -38.45 21.13
C GLY A 270 44.17 -37.41 19.99
N ASP A 271 45.14 -36.52 19.83
CA ASP A 271 45.19 -35.60 18.69
C ASP A 271 45.42 -36.34 17.36
N PRO A 272 44.77 -35.94 16.26
CA PRO A 272 44.95 -36.61 14.97
C PRO A 272 46.40 -36.40 14.46
N PRO A 273 47.10 -37.45 14.02
CA PRO A 273 48.49 -37.34 13.54
C PRO A 273 48.68 -36.37 12.38
N LYS A 274 47.63 -36.15 11.58
CA LYS A 274 47.61 -35.19 10.46
C LYS A 274 47.73 -33.73 10.92
N ALA A 275 47.36 -33.42 12.17
CA ALA A 275 47.45 -32.07 12.72
C ALA A 275 48.86 -31.72 13.25
N ILE A 276 49.78 -32.69 13.33
CA ILE A 276 51.15 -32.47 13.85
C ILE A 276 51.93 -31.50 12.95
N ALA A 277 52.52 -30.49 13.58
CA ALA A 277 53.36 -29.49 12.94
C ALA A 277 54.83 -29.95 12.86
N TRP A 278 55.10 -31.00 12.08
CA TRP A 278 56.42 -31.66 12.00
C TRP A 278 57.63 -30.69 11.91
N LYS A 279 57.53 -29.63 11.09
CA LYS A 279 58.61 -28.63 10.94
C LYS A 279 58.87 -27.80 12.21
N VAL A 280 57.84 -27.50 12.98
CA VAL A 280 57.95 -26.74 14.24
C VAL A 280 58.41 -27.67 15.36
N SER A 281 57.88 -28.89 15.39
CA SER A 281 58.28 -29.91 16.36
C SER A 281 59.76 -30.26 16.27
N ALA A 282 60.30 -30.40 15.06
CA ALA A 282 61.72 -30.66 14.85
C ALA A 282 62.64 -29.51 15.32
N ARG A 283 62.13 -28.28 15.43
CA ARG A 283 62.91 -27.11 15.90
C ARG A 283 62.83 -26.90 17.41
N ARG A 284 61.72 -27.31 18.03
CA ARG A 284 61.49 -27.16 19.48
C ARG A 284 61.81 -28.43 20.29
N ASP A 285 62.18 -29.52 19.61
CA ASP A 285 62.41 -30.84 20.20
C ASP A 285 61.22 -31.33 21.06
N THR A 286 60.01 -30.94 20.66
CA THR A 286 58.76 -31.22 21.37
C THR A 286 57.63 -31.35 20.33
N LEU A 287 56.78 -32.36 20.45
CA LEU A 287 55.66 -32.58 19.52
C LEU A 287 54.62 -31.47 19.65
N MET A 288 54.32 -30.80 18.54
CA MET A 288 53.45 -29.64 18.45
C MET A 288 52.31 -29.96 17.48
N THR A 289 51.09 -29.62 17.85
CA THR A 289 49.87 -29.81 17.06
C THR A 289 49.34 -28.46 16.59
N ARG A 290 48.94 -28.38 15.32
CA ARG A 290 48.19 -27.22 14.78
C ARG A 290 46.77 -27.27 15.31
N GLN A 291 46.36 -26.25 16.05
CA GLN A 291 44.97 -26.04 16.40
C GLN A 291 44.39 -25.02 15.43
N TYR A 292 43.34 -25.38 14.71
CA TYR A 292 42.67 -24.48 13.78
C TYR A 292 41.54 -23.74 14.50
N GLU A 293 41.22 -22.55 14.01
CA GLU A 293 40.13 -21.73 14.54
C GLU A 293 38.78 -22.31 14.09
N SER A 294 37.76 -22.29 14.95
CA SER A 294 36.41 -22.71 14.58
C SER A 294 35.72 -21.62 13.77
N GLU A 295 35.34 -21.93 12.53
CA GLU A 295 34.42 -21.10 11.76
C GLU A 295 32.98 -21.44 12.19
N VAL A 296 32.39 -20.59 13.03
CA VAL A 296 30.99 -20.72 13.43
C VAL A 296 30.20 -19.63 12.71
N PRO A 297 29.14 -20.00 11.96
CA PRO A 297 28.31 -18.99 11.28
C PRO A 297 27.66 -18.08 12.32
N VAL A 298 27.68 -16.78 12.06
CA VAL A 298 27.06 -15.81 12.95
C VAL A 298 25.57 -15.84 12.74
N ARG A 299 24.83 -15.84 13.85
CA ARG A 299 23.38 -15.80 13.80
C ARG A 299 22.93 -14.38 13.97
N VAL A 300 22.18 -13.90 13.00
CA VAL A 300 21.61 -12.55 13.05
C VAL A 300 20.17 -12.65 13.56
N GLN A 301 19.91 -12.09 14.74
CA GLN A 301 18.57 -11.96 15.30
C GLN A 301 18.01 -10.57 15.00
N LEU A 302 16.95 -10.51 14.20
CA LEU A 302 16.25 -9.30 13.81
C LEU A 302 15.02 -9.12 14.70
N PHE A 303 14.99 -8.09 15.54
CA PHE A 303 13.80 -7.70 16.31
C PHE A 303 13.13 -6.54 15.60
N ILE A 304 11.87 -6.70 15.24
CA ILE A 304 11.12 -5.73 14.43
C ILE A 304 9.92 -5.25 15.24
N ASP A 305 9.88 -3.94 15.47
CA ASP A 305 8.74 -3.24 16.05
C ASP A 305 7.65 -3.02 14.99
N GLY A 306 6.43 -3.45 15.30
CA GLY A 306 5.22 -3.17 14.54
C GLY A 306 4.14 -2.55 15.41
N SER A 307 4.54 -1.79 16.43
CA SER A 307 3.66 -0.92 17.21
C SER A 307 2.84 0.02 16.33
N LEU A 308 1.74 0.54 16.88
CA LEU A 308 0.89 1.50 16.19
C LEU A 308 1.68 2.70 15.63
N SER A 309 2.67 3.23 16.35
CA SER A 309 3.46 4.40 15.92
C SER A 309 4.22 4.14 14.63
N THR A 310 4.82 2.95 14.47
CA THR A 310 5.58 2.60 13.26
C THR A 310 4.72 2.54 12.00
N ARG A 311 3.42 2.26 12.16
CA ARG A 311 2.49 2.02 11.05
C ARG A 311 1.78 3.29 10.58
N MET A 312 1.92 4.40 11.29
CA MET A 312 1.28 5.67 10.97
C MET A 312 1.87 6.32 9.71
N GLY A 313 1.01 6.92 8.90
CA GLY A 313 1.39 7.65 7.68
C GLY A 313 1.02 6.94 6.38
N GLY A 314 1.21 7.63 5.26
CA GLY A 314 0.99 7.08 3.92
C GLY A 314 1.96 5.93 3.61
N TYR A 315 1.52 4.94 2.84
CA TYR A 315 2.39 3.84 2.43
C TYR A 315 3.66 4.35 1.74
N GLY A 316 4.81 3.76 2.06
CA GLY A 316 6.13 4.16 1.61
C GLY A 316 6.78 5.26 2.46
N LEU A 317 5.99 6.01 3.23
CA LEU A 317 6.46 7.04 4.17
C LEU A 317 6.42 6.57 5.63
N ARG A 318 5.87 5.38 5.89
CA ARG A 318 5.79 4.84 7.25
C ARG A 318 7.14 4.41 7.74
N LEU A 319 7.32 4.53 9.04
CA LEU A 319 8.50 3.97 9.70
C LEU A 319 8.58 2.45 9.51
N LEU A 320 7.45 1.74 9.57
CA LEU A 320 7.40 0.29 9.34
C LEU A 320 7.90 -0.10 7.94
N ASP A 321 7.58 0.69 6.91
CA ASP A 321 8.01 0.39 5.53
C ASP A 321 9.54 0.48 5.41
N GLN A 322 10.13 1.47 6.09
CA GLN A 322 11.58 1.60 6.20
C GLN A 322 12.21 0.50 7.06
N ILE A 323 11.61 0.16 8.20
CA ILE A 323 12.05 -0.97 9.05
C ILE A 323 12.08 -2.25 8.22
N ASN A 324 11.01 -2.55 7.48
CA ASN A 324 10.93 -3.74 6.63
C ASN A 324 12.01 -3.73 5.55
N ARG A 325 12.28 -2.57 4.92
CA ARG A 325 13.33 -2.44 3.90
C ARG A 325 14.72 -2.69 4.48
N VAL A 326 15.03 -2.12 5.64
CA VAL A 326 16.33 -2.32 6.30
C VAL A 326 16.45 -3.76 6.81
N ALA A 327 15.39 -4.31 7.43
CA ALA A 327 15.35 -5.70 7.88
C ALA A 327 15.62 -6.67 6.73
N ALA A 328 14.95 -6.48 5.58
CA ALA A 328 15.15 -7.28 4.39
C ALA A 328 16.58 -7.13 3.82
N SER A 329 17.14 -5.91 3.85
CA SER A 329 18.52 -5.66 3.39
C SER A 329 19.56 -6.34 4.28
N VAL A 330 19.41 -6.25 5.61
CA VAL A 330 20.29 -6.93 6.58
C VAL A 330 20.15 -8.45 6.46
N ALA A 331 18.92 -8.95 6.31
CA ALA A 331 18.66 -10.36 6.08
C ALA A 331 19.34 -10.88 4.80
N GLN A 332 19.24 -10.13 3.71
CA GLN A 332 19.88 -10.50 2.45
C GLN A 332 21.40 -10.49 2.56
N ALA A 333 21.98 -9.49 3.22
CA ALA A 333 23.42 -9.41 3.44
C ALA A 333 23.93 -10.62 4.23
N ALA A 334 23.25 -10.98 5.34
CA ALA A 334 23.61 -12.14 6.14
C ALA A 334 23.49 -13.46 5.35
N ILE A 335 22.35 -13.69 4.69
CA ILE A 335 22.10 -14.92 3.93
C ILE A 335 23.08 -15.06 2.77
N SER A 336 23.47 -13.97 2.11
CA SER A 336 24.45 -14.00 1.01
C SER A 336 25.84 -14.47 1.42
N VAL A 337 26.18 -14.35 2.71
CA VAL A 337 27.46 -14.81 3.29
C VAL A 337 27.32 -16.21 3.93
N GLY A 338 26.11 -16.78 3.96
CA GLY A 338 25.83 -18.07 4.58
C GLY A 338 25.46 -17.98 6.07
N ASP A 339 25.32 -16.76 6.60
CA ASP A 339 24.93 -16.54 8.00
C ASP A 339 23.41 -16.70 8.16
N PRO A 340 22.95 -17.57 9.08
CA PRO A 340 21.53 -17.78 9.31
C PRO A 340 20.89 -16.60 10.05
N ILE A 341 19.64 -16.32 9.72
CA ILE A 341 18.87 -15.23 10.31
C ILE A 341 17.68 -15.75 11.11
N ARG A 342 17.23 -14.96 12.09
CA ARG A 342 15.98 -15.20 12.82
C ARG A 342 15.24 -13.88 13.02
N GLY A 343 14.02 -13.80 12.51
CA GLY A 343 13.13 -12.66 12.75
C GLY A 343 12.26 -12.86 13.99
N THR A 344 12.16 -11.84 14.83
CA THR A 344 11.17 -11.72 15.90
C THR A 344 10.34 -10.48 15.65
N LEU A 345 9.09 -10.69 15.26
CA LEU A 345 8.13 -9.65 14.91
C LEU A 345 7.27 -9.35 16.15
N VAL A 346 7.36 -8.12 16.66
CA VAL A 346 6.69 -7.70 17.90
C VAL A 346 5.61 -6.67 17.59
N GLU A 347 4.44 -6.85 18.18
CA GLU A 347 3.28 -5.96 18.04
C GLU A 347 2.51 -5.87 19.35
N ASP A 348 1.61 -4.91 19.42
CA ASP A 348 0.63 -4.73 20.49
C ASP A 348 -0.27 -5.97 20.65
N GLY A 349 0.14 -6.88 21.54
CA GLY A 349 -0.59 -8.08 21.94
C GLY A 349 0.01 -9.38 21.41
N ARG A 350 0.99 -9.32 20.51
CA ARG A 350 1.46 -10.50 19.78
C ARG A 350 2.96 -10.49 19.52
N LEU A 351 3.60 -11.61 19.82
CA LEU A 351 5.01 -11.89 19.49
C LEU A 351 5.05 -13.07 18.53
N GLN A 352 5.65 -12.89 17.36
CA GLN A 352 5.86 -13.96 16.38
C GLN A 352 7.36 -14.14 16.16
N ARG A 353 7.89 -15.26 16.64
CA ARG A 353 9.28 -15.67 16.40
C ARG A 353 9.33 -16.63 15.22
N LEU A 354 10.13 -16.31 14.22
CA LEU A 354 10.39 -17.17 13.07
C LEU A 354 11.42 -18.26 13.45
N PRO A 355 11.43 -19.41 12.74
CA PRO A 355 12.51 -20.37 12.87
C PRO A 355 13.85 -19.75 12.42
N LEU A 356 14.95 -20.46 12.65
CA LEU A 356 16.22 -20.09 12.04
C LEU A 356 16.12 -20.32 10.52
N LEU A 357 16.39 -19.27 9.74
CA LEU A 357 16.25 -19.25 8.28
C LEU A 357 17.63 -19.12 7.64
N SER A 358 17.84 -19.84 6.55
CA SER A 358 19.11 -19.85 5.79
C SER A 358 18.84 -20.09 4.31
N GLY A 359 19.74 -19.64 3.46
CA GLY A 359 19.61 -19.72 2.00
C GLY A 359 18.43 -18.93 1.43
N ASP A 360 18.28 -18.98 0.11
CA ASP A 360 17.32 -18.15 -0.62
C ASP A 360 15.86 -18.47 -0.27
N GLN A 361 15.54 -19.75 -0.03
CA GLN A 361 14.21 -20.15 0.42
C GLN A 361 13.90 -19.60 1.83
N GLY A 362 14.92 -19.58 2.71
CA GLY A 362 14.81 -18.95 4.03
C GLY A 362 14.59 -17.45 3.92
N PHE A 363 15.29 -16.79 3.00
CA PHE A 363 15.12 -15.36 2.71
C PHE A 363 13.71 -15.05 2.21
N LEU A 364 13.20 -15.78 1.22
CA LEU A 364 11.84 -15.58 0.71
C LEU A 364 10.78 -15.79 1.80
N ARG A 365 10.95 -16.79 2.68
CA ARG A 365 10.07 -16.98 3.84
C ARG A 365 10.13 -15.80 4.81
N PHE A 366 11.30 -15.23 5.03
CA PHE A 366 11.46 -14.03 5.84
C PHE A 366 10.71 -12.83 5.22
N LEU A 367 10.89 -12.59 3.92
CA LEU A 367 10.18 -11.51 3.21
C LEU A 367 8.65 -11.69 3.22
N GLN A 368 8.16 -12.92 3.06
CA GLN A 368 6.74 -13.24 3.18
C GLN A 368 6.22 -12.94 4.59
N ALA A 369 7.00 -13.29 5.63
CA ALA A 369 6.65 -12.96 7.00
C ALA A 369 6.59 -11.45 7.26
N LEU A 370 7.51 -10.65 6.68
CA LEU A 370 7.46 -9.19 6.73
C LEU A 370 6.24 -8.62 6.00
N ALA A 371 5.91 -9.16 4.83
CA ALA A 371 4.73 -8.75 4.08
C ALA A 371 3.43 -9.07 4.85
N ASP A 372 3.34 -10.24 5.46
CA ASP A 372 2.18 -10.64 6.27
C ASP A 372 2.13 -9.87 7.60
N PHE A 373 3.28 -9.53 8.19
CA PHE A 373 3.39 -8.64 9.35
C PHE A 373 2.84 -7.24 9.09
N SER A 374 3.04 -6.74 7.88
CA SER A 374 2.55 -5.43 7.45
C SER A 374 1.03 -5.40 7.29
N GLN A 375 0.37 -6.56 7.19
CA GLN A 375 -1.08 -6.72 6.98
C GLN A 375 -1.87 -7.02 8.26
N ARG A 376 -1.30 -6.82 9.43
CA ARG A 376 -2.04 -7.12 10.65
C ARG A 376 -3.18 -6.11 10.85
N PRO A 377 -4.36 -6.58 11.28
CA PRO A 377 -5.56 -5.76 11.30
C PRO A 377 -5.39 -4.60 12.28
N PRO A 378 -6.04 -3.45 12.01
CA PRO A 378 -5.91 -2.29 12.87
C PRO A 378 -6.50 -2.58 14.26
N PRO A 379 -5.97 -1.97 15.33
CA PRO A 379 -6.60 -2.03 16.64
C PRO A 379 -8.04 -1.50 16.56
N ARG A 380 -8.96 -2.10 17.33
CA ARG A 380 -10.38 -1.72 17.31
C ARG A 380 -10.54 -0.24 17.66
N ALA A 381 -11.12 0.53 16.75
CA ALA A 381 -11.54 1.90 17.02
C ALA A 381 -12.65 1.92 18.08
N GLU A 382 -12.52 2.82 19.07
CA GLU A 382 -13.53 2.98 20.11
C GLU A 382 -14.67 3.90 19.65
N PHE A 383 -14.37 4.88 18.79
CA PHE A 383 -15.34 5.86 18.30
C PHE A 383 -15.14 6.18 16.81
N PRO A 384 -16.23 6.43 16.06
CA PRO A 384 -16.15 6.83 14.66
C PRO A 384 -15.75 8.31 14.55
N THR A 385 -14.69 8.63 13.82
CA THR A 385 -14.37 10.03 13.47
C THR A 385 -15.16 10.48 12.24
N ASP A 386 -15.40 11.79 12.11
CA ASP A 386 -16.05 12.31 10.90
C ASP A 386 -15.23 12.07 9.62
N ALA A 387 -13.91 12.07 9.74
CA ALA A 387 -13.02 11.77 8.63
C ALA A 387 -13.18 10.31 8.18
N MET A 388 -13.28 9.36 9.13
CA MET A 388 -13.59 7.96 8.81
C MET A 388 -14.92 7.83 8.07
N VAL A 389 -15.99 8.44 8.58
CA VAL A 389 -17.33 8.35 7.99
C VAL A 389 -17.34 8.93 6.57
N ARG A 390 -16.75 10.11 6.35
CA ARG A 390 -16.66 10.72 5.01
C ARG A 390 -15.84 9.86 4.04
N THR A 391 -14.71 9.34 4.49
CA THR A 391 -13.84 8.50 3.66
C THR A 391 -14.53 7.18 3.30
N ALA A 392 -15.19 6.55 4.27
CA ALA A 392 -15.96 5.32 4.05
C ALA A 392 -17.13 5.57 3.08
N MET A 393 -17.85 6.68 3.23
CA MET A 393 -18.92 7.05 2.31
C MET A 393 -18.40 7.26 0.89
N SER A 394 -17.26 7.96 0.73
CA SER A 394 -16.61 8.14 -0.58
C SER A 394 -16.25 6.79 -1.19
N LEU A 395 -15.58 5.92 -0.42
CA LEU A 395 -15.20 4.58 -0.86
C LEU A 395 -16.43 3.75 -1.30
N CYS A 396 -17.51 3.79 -0.53
CA CYS A 396 -18.74 3.07 -0.88
C CYS A 396 -19.39 3.62 -2.15
N HIS A 397 -19.35 4.94 -2.40
CA HIS A 397 -19.80 5.50 -3.67
C HIS A 397 -18.96 5.02 -4.86
N GLU A 398 -17.67 4.70 -4.65
CA GLU A 398 -16.81 4.20 -5.72
C GLU A 398 -16.94 2.69 -5.95
N ARG A 399 -17.01 1.90 -4.88
CA ARG A 399 -16.95 0.43 -4.93
C ARG A 399 -18.31 -0.26 -4.85
N TYR A 400 -19.30 0.37 -4.21
CA TYR A 400 -20.62 -0.19 -3.96
C TYR A 400 -21.76 0.81 -4.29
N PRO A 401 -21.77 1.42 -5.49
CA PRO A 401 -22.76 2.44 -5.84
C PRO A 401 -24.21 1.90 -5.81
N GLU A 402 -24.38 0.63 -6.18
CA GLU A 402 -25.67 -0.07 -6.19
C GLU A 402 -26.24 -0.33 -4.79
N LEU A 403 -25.38 -0.53 -3.78
CA LEU A 403 -25.82 -0.69 -2.39
C LEU A 403 -26.22 0.63 -1.73
N LEU A 404 -25.78 1.78 -2.27
CA LEU A 404 -26.12 3.11 -1.77
C LEU A 404 -27.36 3.71 -2.43
N ASP A 405 -27.93 3.03 -3.43
CA ASP A 405 -29.15 3.48 -4.09
C ASP A 405 -30.34 3.44 -3.12
N ASP A 406 -31.14 4.52 -3.10
CA ASP A 406 -32.33 4.64 -2.27
C ASP A 406 -33.38 3.56 -2.65
N GLY A 407 -33.27 2.97 -3.85
CA GLY A 407 -34.07 1.82 -4.27
C GLY A 407 -33.69 0.49 -3.58
N TYR A 408 -32.41 0.30 -3.23
CA TYR A 408 -31.92 -0.91 -2.55
C TYR A 408 -32.06 -0.78 -1.03
N GLN A 409 -31.69 0.38 -0.47
CA GLN A 409 -31.83 0.66 0.95
C GLN A 409 -32.96 1.64 1.22
N ARG A 410 -34.10 1.13 1.70
CA ARG A 410 -35.15 1.99 2.26
C ARG A 410 -34.74 2.48 3.64
N ILE A 411 -34.27 3.72 3.70
CA ILE A 411 -33.81 4.34 4.95
C ILE A 411 -34.96 5.17 5.53
N PRO A 412 -35.22 5.09 6.85
CA PRO A 412 -36.18 5.96 7.50
C PRO A 412 -35.86 7.43 7.24
N PHE A 413 -36.90 8.24 7.03
CA PHE A 413 -36.73 9.68 6.88
C PHE A 413 -36.06 10.26 8.13
N SER A 414 -34.99 11.05 7.93
CA SER A 414 -34.27 11.71 9.02
C SER A 414 -33.80 13.09 8.58
N PHE A 415 -34.04 14.08 9.44
CA PHE A 415 -33.53 15.45 9.25
C PHE A 415 -32.01 15.54 9.44
N TYR A 416 -31.41 14.56 10.13
CA TYR A 416 -29.99 14.58 10.47
C TYR A 416 -29.15 13.83 9.44
N ARG A 417 -28.29 14.58 8.72
CA ARG A 417 -27.37 14.02 7.72
C ARG A 417 -26.54 12.86 8.26
N ARG A 418 -25.93 13.00 9.44
CA ARG A 418 -25.11 11.95 10.07
C ARG A 418 -25.89 10.66 10.30
N THR A 419 -27.14 10.76 10.73
CA THR A 419 -28.02 9.62 10.96
C THR A 419 -28.30 8.88 9.66
N ARG A 420 -28.59 9.62 8.58
CA ARG A 420 -28.78 9.03 7.24
C ARG A 420 -27.51 8.36 6.71
N GLU A 421 -26.34 8.99 6.89
CA GLU A 421 -25.05 8.43 6.50
C GLU A 421 -24.73 7.14 7.28
N ARG A 422 -25.06 7.10 8.58
CA ARG A 422 -24.92 5.89 9.41
C ARG A 422 -25.79 4.75 8.91
N TYR A 423 -27.07 5.00 8.65
CA TYR A 423 -27.97 3.97 8.11
C TYR A 423 -27.47 3.42 6.76
N ARG A 424 -27.05 4.31 5.85
CA ARG A 424 -26.49 3.94 4.54
C ARG A 424 -25.30 3.01 4.66
N LEU A 425 -24.31 3.46 5.40
CA LEU A 425 -23.06 2.73 5.55
C LEU A 425 -23.29 1.40 6.31
N ALA A 426 -24.21 1.33 7.28
CA ALA A 426 -24.48 0.09 8.01
C ALA A 426 -25.19 -0.96 7.13
N GLY A 427 -26.07 -0.54 6.22
CA GLY A 427 -26.59 -1.43 5.19
C GLY A 427 -25.49 -1.95 4.27
N VAL A 428 -24.54 -1.09 3.86
CA VAL A 428 -23.39 -1.54 3.04
C VAL A 428 -22.50 -2.51 3.80
N LEU A 429 -22.18 -2.22 5.06
CA LEU A 429 -21.35 -3.10 5.89
C LEU A 429 -22.01 -4.45 6.12
N ALA A 430 -23.34 -4.49 6.28
CA ALA A 430 -24.09 -5.73 6.43
C ALA A 430 -23.93 -6.65 5.22
N GLU A 431 -24.02 -6.10 4.01
CA GLU A 431 -23.87 -6.86 2.76
C GLU A 431 -22.40 -7.27 2.51
N VAL A 432 -21.47 -6.32 2.68
CA VAL A 432 -20.05 -6.54 2.40
C VAL A 432 -19.44 -7.57 3.35
N TYR A 433 -19.81 -7.55 4.63
CA TYR A 433 -19.27 -8.45 5.65
C TYR A 433 -20.22 -9.59 6.03
N GLN A 434 -21.37 -9.72 5.36
CA GLN A 434 -22.39 -10.73 5.65
C GLN A 434 -22.76 -10.75 7.14
N LEU A 435 -23.07 -9.55 7.68
CA LEU A 435 -23.38 -9.38 9.10
C LEU A 435 -24.73 -9.99 9.44
N SER A 436 -24.85 -10.55 10.64
CA SER A 436 -26.15 -10.97 11.15
C SER A 436 -27.06 -9.74 11.40
N PRO A 437 -28.40 -9.90 11.40
CA PRO A 437 -29.32 -8.80 11.69
C PRO A 437 -29.02 -8.09 13.02
N ARG A 438 -28.55 -8.85 14.03
CA ARG A 438 -28.09 -8.30 15.30
C ARG A 438 -26.86 -7.41 15.15
N GLN A 439 -25.83 -7.86 14.43
CA GLN A 439 -24.61 -7.08 14.21
C GLN A 439 -24.88 -5.83 13.37
N GLN A 440 -25.81 -5.90 12.41
CA GLN A 440 -26.28 -4.73 11.68
C GLN A 440 -27.01 -3.74 12.60
N ALA A 441 -27.87 -4.22 13.49
CA ALA A 441 -28.53 -3.38 14.50
C ALA A 441 -27.52 -2.74 15.46
N GLU A 442 -26.51 -3.49 15.90
CA GLU A 442 -25.41 -2.97 16.72
C GLU A 442 -24.66 -1.84 15.98
N CYS A 443 -24.49 -1.91 14.66
CA CYS A 443 -23.92 -0.79 13.90
C CYS A 443 -24.77 0.49 13.96
N TYR A 444 -26.09 0.40 14.11
CA TYR A 444 -26.99 1.56 14.22
C TYR A 444 -26.93 2.24 15.60
N TYR A 445 -26.66 1.48 16.66
CA TYR A 445 -26.77 1.99 18.04
C TYR A 445 -25.43 2.03 18.80
N ASP A 446 -24.53 1.10 18.56
CA ASP A 446 -23.21 1.02 19.20
C ASP A 446 -22.13 1.70 18.36
N ASN A 447 -21.54 2.76 18.90
CA ASN A 447 -20.46 3.50 18.26
C ASN A 447 -19.17 2.69 18.13
N ARG A 448 -18.90 1.76 19.05
CA ARG A 448 -17.70 0.90 19.01
C ARG A 448 -17.79 -0.10 17.87
N GLN A 449 -18.93 -0.80 17.78
CA GLN A 449 -19.16 -1.76 16.70
C GLN A 449 -19.17 -1.07 15.34
N TRP A 450 -19.77 0.13 15.28
CA TRP A 450 -19.76 0.95 14.08
C TRP A 450 -18.36 1.37 13.64
N ALA A 451 -17.57 1.93 14.56
CA ALA A 451 -16.20 2.34 14.30
C ALA A 451 -15.33 1.17 13.85
N HIS A 452 -15.47 0.00 14.48
CA HIS A 452 -14.75 -1.21 14.12
C HIS A 452 -14.98 -1.62 12.66
N TYR A 453 -16.24 -1.68 12.20
CA TYR A 453 -16.53 -2.10 10.83
C TYR A 453 -16.18 -1.02 9.80
N LEU A 454 -16.33 0.28 10.12
CA LEU A 454 -15.85 1.35 9.24
C LEU A 454 -14.33 1.29 9.06
N GLN A 455 -13.60 1.10 10.15
CA GLN A 455 -12.16 0.97 10.12
C GLN A 455 -11.73 -0.26 9.32
N ARG A 456 -12.40 -1.40 9.52
CA ARG A 456 -12.17 -2.62 8.74
C ARG A 456 -12.41 -2.39 7.24
N LEU A 457 -13.49 -1.69 6.87
CA LEU A 457 -13.80 -1.34 5.48
C LEU A 457 -12.70 -0.51 4.82
N LEU A 458 -12.22 0.52 5.51
CA LEU A 458 -11.14 1.36 5.02
C LEU A 458 -9.82 0.57 4.92
N TYR A 459 -9.55 -0.29 5.89
CA TYR A 459 -8.38 -1.16 5.89
C TYR A 459 -8.39 -2.17 4.73
N ASP A 460 -9.51 -2.87 4.51
CA ASP A 460 -9.67 -3.86 3.43
C ASP A 460 -9.67 -3.19 2.04
N ALA A 461 -9.92 -1.89 1.98
CA ALA A 461 -9.74 -1.07 0.78
C ALA A 461 -8.28 -0.63 0.56
N GLY A 462 -7.37 -0.96 1.46
CA GLY A 462 -5.95 -0.61 1.40
C GLY A 462 -5.70 0.86 1.74
N MET A 463 -6.50 1.45 2.64
CA MET A 463 -6.25 2.80 3.15
C MET A 463 -5.16 2.79 4.22
N PRO A 464 -4.28 3.79 4.25
CA PRO A 464 -3.18 3.84 5.18
C PRO A 464 -3.63 4.14 6.61
N TRP A 465 -2.84 3.68 7.60
CA TRP A 465 -3.08 4.01 9.00
C TRP A 465 -2.79 5.50 9.22
N MET A 466 -3.82 6.29 9.55
CA MET A 466 -3.69 7.73 9.74
C MET A 466 -4.37 8.14 11.05
N ALA A 467 -3.91 9.24 11.66
CA ALA A 467 -4.51 9.83 12.86
C ALA A 467 -6.03 10.06 12.78
N PRO A 468 -6.64 10.41 11.62
CA PRO A 468 -8.11 10.43 11.50
C PRO A 468 -8.79 9.06 11.56
N LEU A 469 -8.12 7.93 11.33
CA LEU A 469 -8.72 6.58 11.34
C LEU A 469 -8.81 5.94 12.73
N PHE A 470 -8.15 6.51 13.72
CA PHE A 470 -8.17 6.02 15.09
C PHE A 470 -8.75 7.11 15.99
N SER A 471 -9.56 6.73 16.97
CA SER A 471 -9.78 7.60 18.13
C SER A 471 -8.42 7.77 18.78
N VAL A 472 -7.84 8.97 18.70
CA VAL A 472 -6.56 9.33 19.31
C VAL A 472 -6.51 8.67 20.70
N VAL A 473 -5.67 7.64 20.84
CA VAL A 473 -5.30 7.14 22.16
C VAL A 473 -4.82 8.38 22.91
N PRO A 474 -5.32 8.67 24.14
CA PRO A 474 -5.05 9.94 24.83
C PRO A 474 -3.58 10.34 24.85
N ASP A 475 -2.68 9.37 24.68
CA ASP A 475 -1.27 9.60 24.42
C ASP A 475 -0.67 8.55 23.45
N PRO A 476 -0.30 8.91 22.21
CA PRO A 476 0.46 8.04 21.31
C PRO A 476 1.78 7.54 21.92
N LEU A 477 2.36 8.29 22.87
CA LEU A 477 3.57 7.89 23.60
C LEU A 477 3.27 6.80 24.64
N ALA A 478 2.07 6.76 25.20
CA ALA A 478 1.65 5.69 26.11
C ALA A 478 1.49 4.34 25.39
N ALA A 479 1.06 4.34 24.12
CA ALA A 479 1.05 3.13 23.29
C ALA A 479 2.46 2.57 23.05
N GLY A 480 3.48 3.44 22.97
CA GLY A 480 4.89 3.04 22.85
C GLY A 480 5.42 2.25 24.07
N GLY A 481 4.86 2.47 25.26
CA GLY A 481 5.29 1.78 26.49
C GLY A 481 5.04 0.26 26.47
N LEU A 482 3.88 -0.16 25.96
CA LEU A 482 3.51 -1.59 25.85
C LEU A 482 4.34 -2.32 24.79
N SER A 483 4.64 -1.67 23.65
CA SER A 483 5.54 -2.27 22.65
C SER A 483 6.97 -2.37 23.19
N THR A 484 7.43 -1.34 23.90
CA THR A 484 8.77 -1.31 24.52
C THR A 484 8.99 -2.48 25.47
N GLN A 485 8.07 -2.69 26.42
CA GLN A 485 8.15 -3.81 27.37
C GLN A 485 8.22 -5.16 26.64
N ARG A 486 7.39 -5.35 25.60
CA ARG A 486 7.38 -6.60 24.84
C ARG A 486 8.64 -6.83 24.04
N LEU A 487 9.23 -5.78 23.45
CA LEU A 487 10.52 -5.88 22.77
C LEU A 487 11.62 -6.28 23.75
N VAL A 488 11.67 -5.63 24.92
CA VAL A 488 12.63 -5.96 26.00
C VAL A 488 12.46 -7.41 26.45
N GLU A 489 11.23 -7.86 26.69
CA GLU A 489 10.94 -9.27 27.02
C GLU A 489 11.32 -10.24 25.89
N ALA A 490 11.05 -9.88 24.63
CA ALA A 490 11.37 -10.69 23.47
C ALA A 490 12.88 -10.94 23.36
N ILE A 491 13.66 -9.88 23.59
CA ILE A 491 15.12 -9.94 23.60
C ILE A 491 15.59 -10.72 24.82
N GLY A 492 15.07 -10.46 26.02
CA GLY A 492 15.42 -11.24 27.21
C GLY A 492 15.20 -12.75 27.02
N ARG A 493 14.05 -13.15 26.47
CA ARG A 493 13.74 -14.55 26.12
C ARG A 493 14.66 -15.11 25.02
N ALA A 494 15.08 -14.28 24.07
CA ALA A 494 16.04 -14.68 23.05
C ALA A 494 17.43 -14.92 23.66
N MET A 495 17.87 -14.07 24.58
CA MET A 495 19.16 -14.17 25.27
C MET A 495 19.26 -15.36 26.23
N ALA A 496 18.13 -15.85 26.73
CA ALA A 496 18.08 -17.11 27.48
C ALA A 496 18.47 -18.33 26.63
N HIS A 497 18.24 -18.28 25.31
CA HIS A 497 18.48 -19.40 24.38
C HIS A 497 19.56 -19.10 23.33
N ALA A 498 20.22 -17.94 23.42
CA ALA A 498 21.24 -17.50 22.48
C ALA A 498 22.52 -18.32 22.66
N ARG A 499 23.19 -18.63 21.55
CA ARG A 499 24.55 -19.16 21.55
C ARG A 499 25.56 -18.01 21.54
N ASP A 500 26.83 -18.30 21.80
CA ASP A 500 27.88 -17.27 21.80
C ASP A 500 28.00 -16.56 20.45
N ASN A 501 28.33 -15.25 20.48
CA ASN A 501 28.63 -14.40 19.31
C ASN A 501 27.49 -14.23 18.28
N GLU A 502 26.25 -14.10 18.76
CA GLU A 502 25.12 -13.67 17.93
C GLU A 502 25.09 -12.15 17.73
N VAL A 503 24.52 -11.71 16.61
CA VAL A 503 24.30 -10.29 16.28
C VAL A 503 22.81 -9.98 16.46
N LEU A 504 22.49 -9.11 17.40
CA LEU A 504 21.14 -8.60 17.62
C LEU A 504 20.98 -7.29 16.85
N VAL A 505 20.02 -7.26 15.93
CA VAL A 505 19.63 -6.06 15.20
C VAL A 505 18.22 -5.69 15.65
N ILE A 506 18.10 -4.57 16.34
CA ILE A 506 16.85 -4.08 16.92
C ILE A 506 16.36 -2.92 16.06
N LEU A 507 15.26 -3.15 15.36
CA LEU A 507 14.57 -2.17 14.51
C LEU A 507 13.32 -1.70 15.23
N ALA A 508 13.40 -0.53 15.86
CA ALA A 508 12.32 0.00 16.70
C ALA A 508 12.21 1.52 16.60
N ASP A 509 11.02 2.04 16.89
CA ASP A 509 10.77 3.47 17.03
C ASP A 509 11.30 3.97 18.39
N LEU A 510 12.59 4.32 18.43
CA LEU A 510 13.23 4.79 19.66
C LEU A 510 12.63 6.10 20.20
N GLN A 511 12.02 6.92 19.33
CA GLN A 511 11.36 8.15 19.76
C GLN A 511 10.12 7.82 20.61
N SER A 512 9.31 6.86 20.17
CA SER A 512 8.19 6.35 20.96
C SER A 512 8.64 5.64 22.25
N CYS A 513 9.83 5.04 22.25
CA CYS A 513 10.39 4.35 23.41
C CYS A 513 11.09 5.27 24.42
N ALA A 514 11.24 6.58 24.14
CA ALA A 514 12.10 7.48 24.90
C ALA A 514 11.84 7.48 26.42
N ALA A 515 10.57 7.44 26.82
CA ALA A 515 10.17 7.42 28.23
C ALA A 515 10.58 6.13 28.98
N ASN A 516 10.84 5.04 28.26
CA ASN A 516 11.09 3.70 28.83
C ASN A 516 12.47 3.14 28.45
N LEU A 517 13.40 3.98 27.99
CA LEU A 517 14.75 3.57 27.57
C LEU A 517 15.53 2.83 28.67
N GLN A 518 15.29 3.17 29.94
CA GLN A 518 15.95 2.50 31.07
C GLN A 518 15.68 0.98 31.11
N GLN A 519 14.54 0.53 30.61
CA GLN A 519 14.18 -0.91 30.59
C GLN A 519 15.07 -1.72 29.64
N TRP A 520 15.70 -1.07 28.65
CA TRP A 520 16.60 -1.74 27.71
C TRP A 520 17.98 -2.02 28.29
N VAL A 521 18.43 -1.21 29.26
CA VAL A 521 19.80 -1.24 29.78
C VAL A 521 20.18 -2.62 30.35
N PRO A 522 19.37 -3.29 31.19
CA PRO A 522 19.72 -4.61 31.71
C PRO A 522 19.90 -5.66 30.61
N VAL A 523 19.02 -5.63 29.61
CA VAL A 523 19.03 -6.62 28.52
C VAL A 523 20.21 -6.40 27.57
N VAL A 524 20.54 -5.15 27.26
CA VAL A 524 21.72 -4.82 26.45
C VAL A 524 23.00 -5.16 27.20
N LYS A 525 23.09 -4.85 28.50
CA LYS A 525 24.25 -5.24 29.33
C LYS A 525 24.42 -6.76 29.36
N LEU A 526 23.33 -7.52 29.49
CA LEU A 526 23.36 -8.99 29.45
C LEU A 526 23.85 -9.50 28.10
N ALA A 527 23.37 -8.92 26.99
CA ALA A 527 23.80 -9.32 25.65
C ALA A 527 25.30 -9.07 25.43
N LEU A 528 25.79 -7.89 25.84
CA LEU A 528 27.21 -7.54 25.76
C LEU A 528 28.08 -8.43 26.66
N ALA A 529 27.61 -8.76 27.87
CA ALA A 529 28.28 -9.67 28.79
C ALA A 529 28.45 -11.08 28.23
N LYS A 530 27.53 -11.53 27.37
CA LYS A 530 27.61 -12.80 26.62
C LYS A 530 28.38 -12.69 25.29
N HIS A 531 29.13 -11.60 25.09
CA HIS A 531 29.88 -11.33 23.86
C HIS A 531 29.00 -11.26 22.60
N HIS A 532 27.71 -10.95 22.72
CA HIS A 532 26.86 -10.65 21.57
C HIS A 532 27.08 -9.21 21.10
N ARG A 533 26.85 -8.97 19.82
CA ARG A 533 26.85 -7.62 19.25
C ARG A 533 25.43 -7.10 19.18
N VAL A 534 25.21 -5.86 19.58
CA VAL A 534 23.88 -5.23 19.55
C VAL A 534 23.92 -3.99 18.65
N ALA A 535 23.04 -3.93 17.68
CA ALA A 535 22.84 -2.79 16.80
C ALA A 535 21.40 -2.30 16.92
N PHE A 536 21.23 -1.03 17.29
CA PHE A 536 19.93 -0.35 17.21
C PHE A 536 19.84 0.38 15.88
N VAL A 537 18.75 0.15 15.16
CA VAL A 537 18.44 0.78 13.89
C VAL A 537 17.11 1.50 14.05
N CYS A 538 17.18 2.83 14.05
CA CYS A 538 15.99 3.69 14.05
C CYS A 538 15.93 4.38 12.69
N PRO A 539 15.19 3.81 11.71
CA PRO A 539 14.95 4.51 10.45
C PRO A 539 14.21 5.83 10.72
N THR A 540 14.41 6.83 9.88
CA THR A 540 13.72 8.12 9.96
C THR A 540 12.95 8.37 8.68
N THR A 541 11.71 8.84 8.81
CA THR A 541 10.81 9.14 7.68
C THR A 541 11.32 10.26 6.76
N THR A 542 12.36 10.98 7.19
CA THR A 542 13.05 12.04 6.45
C THR A 542 14.29 11.50 5.73
N PHE A 543 14.16 11.15 4.45
CA PHE A 543 15.26 11.13 3.48
C PHE A 543 14.78 11.48 2.08
#